data_AF-A0A8C3D9N2-F1
#
_entry.id   AF-A0A8C3D9N2-F1
#
_cell.length_a   1.000
_cell.length_b   1.000
_cell.length_c   1.000
_cell.angle_alpha   90.00
_cell.angle_beta   90.00
_cell.angle_gamma   90.00
#
_symmetry.space_group_name_H-M   'P 1'
#
loop_
_entity.id
_entity.type
_entity.pdbx_description
1 polymer ?
#
loop_
_entity_poly.entity_id
_entity_poly.type
_entity_poly.pdbx_seq_one_letter_code
_entity_poly.pdbx_strand_id
1 'polypeptide(L)'
;MKPRHTSSNKMGKSTGGRSSKSPFKSQNQQGPSSKQKGANEQGRKQGQKRQQVPQIARREVKELKDNSPAGENGSSKKVKLSSATIGSWQPLSENSRLFLENVVDSVVLSVLSQQRERKDDVQKHLNVLKERVLRSFKTLKVPPGKLGNLKNILSLQMAEKQMLETNEESLVQLQEEITDAERSADRIEESVQQLQYKIQVLKNQLEEDEKEARKVFQENGSGALHLPELPKHSFQAPTLQEEILKVKNQKGLLKDMNAIQQSADLKNLLNLIEKTYEKVDLL
;
A
#
# COMPACT_ATOMS: atom_id res chain seq x y z
N MET A 1 -11.93 -51.62 11.76
CA MET A 1 -11.09 -51.88 10.58
C MET A 1 -9.93 -50.87 10.59
N LYS A 2 -8.69 -51.35 10.43
CA LYS A 2 -7.44 -50.58 10.14
C LYS A 2 -7.51 -49.99 8.71
N PRO A 3 -6.62 -49.07 8.24
CA PRO A 3 -5.21 -48.81 8.66
C PRO A 3 -4.85 -47.30 8.84
N ARG A 4 -4.04 -46.85 9.81
CA ARG A 4 -2.55 -46.82 9.94
C ARG A 4 -1.73 -46.62 8.66
N HIS A 5 -1.02 -45.49 8.55
CA HIS A 5 0.41 -45.46 8.22
C HIS A 5 1.10 -44.22 8.82
N THR A 6 2.26 -44.47 9.41
CA THR A 6 3.29 -43.56 9.92
C THR A 6 4.62 -43.91 9.25
N SER A 7 5.44 -42.90 8.91
CA SER A 7 6.92 -42.84 9.01
C SER A 7 7.40 -41.66 8.12
N SER A 8 8.04 -40.59 8.62
CA SER A 8 9.42 -40.46 9.15
C SER A 8 10.46 -40.93 8.12
N ASN A 9 11.56 -40.28 7.75
CA ASN A 9 12.45 -39.23 8.30
C ASN A 9 13.33 -38.77 7.07
N LYS A 10 14.02 -37.63 6.96
CA LYS A 10 15.29 -37.31 7.64
C LYS A 10 15.90 -36.03 7.03
N MET A 11 16.64 -35.33 7.89
CA MET A 11 17.37 -34.05 7.80
C MET A 11 18.24 -33.75 6.57
N GLY A 12 18.42 -32.44 6.33
CA GLY A 12 19.62 -31.84 5.72
C GLY A 12 19.64 -30.30 5.85
N LYS A 13 20.46 -29.77 6.77
CA LYS A 13 20.76 -28.32 6.98
C LYS A 13 21.54 -27.73 5.80
N SER A 14 21.35 -26.44 5.48
CA SER A 14 22.38 -25.37 5.53
C SER A 14 21.80 -24.05 4.94
N THR A 15 21.61 -23.00 5.75
CA THR A 15 22.42 -21.76 5.81
C THR A 15 22.34 -20.82 4.61
N GLY A 16 22.05 -19.54 4.91
CA GLY A 16 22.77 -18.42 4.30
C GLY A 16 21.99 -17.60 3.29
N GLY A 17 21.35 -16.54 3.78
CA GLY A 17 20.80 -15.50 2.93
C GLY A 17 21.86 -14.50 2.44
N ARG A 18 21.42 -13.73 1.43
CA ARG A 18 21.80 -12.36 1.06
C ARG A 18 23.06 -12.09 0.22
N SER A 19 22.77 -11.34 -0.85
CA SER A 19 23.52 -10.19 -1.40
C SER A 19 24.63 -10.45 -2.41
N SER A 20 24.26 -10.42 -3.70
CA SER A 20 25.16 -10.16 -4.82
C SER A 20 25.46 -8.65 -4.96
N LYS A 21 26.69 -8.24 -4.61
CA LYS A 21 27.34 -7.01 -5.10
C LYS A 21 28.44 -7.41 -6.07
N SER A 22 28.38 -6.98 -7.33
CA SER A 22 29.48 -7.07 -8.28
C SER A 22 30.32 -5.79 -8.24
N PRO A 23 31.66 -5.89 -8.31
CA PRO A 23 32.51 -4.80 -8.75
C PRO A 23 33.04 -5.08 -10.16
N PHE A 24 32.92 -4.09 -11.03
CA PHE A 24 33.62 -4.02 -12.31
C PHE A 24 35.14 -3.91 -12.06
N LYS A 25 35.93 -4.76 -12.72
CA LYS A 25 37.36 -4.52 -12.90
C LYS A 25 37.81 -4.96 -14.29
N SER A 26 38.37 -3.97 -14.98
CA SER A 26 39.07 -3.99 -16.26
C SER A 26 40.21 -5.00 -16.34
N GLN A 27 40.38 -5.64 -17.50
CA GLN A 27 41.64 -6.29 -17.86
C GLN A 27 41.99 -5.99 -19.32
N ASN A 28 43.09 -5.26 -19.45
CA ASN A 28 43.80 -4.89 -20.67
C ASN A 28 44.97 -5.88 -20.81
N GLN A 29 45.16 -6.52 -21.96
CA GLN A 29 46.37 -7.31 -22.28
C GLN A 29 46.71 -7.17 -23.78
N GLN A 30 47.75 -6.38 -24.02
CA GLN A 30 48.93 -6.58 -24.90
C GLN A 30 48.82 -7.44 -26.20
N GLY A 31 49.28 -6.85 -27.32
CA GLY A 31 49.62 -7.52 -28.59
C GLY A 31 50.96 -8.30 -28.54
N PRO A 32 51.55 -8.78 -29.68
CA PRO A 32 52.02 -7.89 -30.76
C PRO A 32 52.12 -8.44 -32.22
N SER A 33 52.37 -7.51 -33.16
CA SER A 33 53.30 -7.56 -34.32
C SER A 33 53.14 -8.56 -35.50
N SER A 34 53.03 -8.03 -36.74
CA SER A 34 54.05 -8.25 -37.80
C SER A 34 53.93 -7.23 -38.97
N LYS A 35 55.05 -7.06 -39.70
CA LYS A 35 55.45 -5.97 -40.63
C LYS A 35 55.05 -6.20 -42.10
N GLN A 36 54.92 -5.11 -42.88
CA GLN A 36 55.61 -4.82 -44.17
C GLN A 36 55.24 -3.39 -44.64
N LYS A 37 56.16 -2.39 -44.69
CA LYS A 37 57.10 -2.00 -45.79
C LYS A 37 56.41 -1.90 -47.16
N GLY A 38 56.38 -0.79 -47.90
CA GLY A 38 56.99 0.54 -47.79
C GLY A 38 56.74 1.40 -49.04
N ALA A 39 57.46 2.52 -49.09
CA ALA A 39 57.77 3.40 -50.23
C ALA A 39 56.76 4.52 -50.59
N ASN A 40 57.34 5.73 -50.58
CA ASN A 40 56.83 7.06 -50.86
C ASN A 40 57.65 7.59 -52.04
N GLU A 41 57.04 8.27 -53.01
CA GLU A 41 57.66 9.29 -53.90
C GLU A 41 56.60 9.80 -54.91
N GLN A 42 56.23 11.09 -54.87
CA GLN A 42 56.72 12.23 -55.68
C GLN A 42 56.06 12.44 -57.05
N GLY A 43 55.78 13.71 -57.38
CA GLY A 43 55.48 14.21 -58.75
C GLY A 43 54.09 14.83 -58.91
N ARG A 44 53.79 16.11 -58.61
CA ARG A 44 54.20 17.43 -59.19
C ARG A 44 53.55 17.77 -60.57
N LYS A 45 52.80 18.91 -60.54
CA LYS A 45 52.42 19.86 -61.64
C LYS A 45 51.30 19.39 -62.59
N GLN A 46 50.43 20.22 -63.18
CA GLN A 46 50.48 21.64 -63.56
C GLN A 46 49.08 22.28 -63.50
N GLY A 47 49.02 23.58 -63.21
CA GLY A 47 47.87 24.42 -63.55
C GLY A 47 48.19 25.31 -64.74
N GLN A 48 47.17 25.72 -65.50
CA GLN A 48 47.22 26.93 -66.31
C GLN A 48 45.82 27.52 -66.54
N LYS A 49 45.72 28.81 -66.22
CA LYS A 49 44.58 29.74 -66.39
C LYS A 49 44.30 30.05 -67.86
N ARG A 50 43.04 30.40 -68.16
CA ARG A 50 42.72 31.58 -69.01
C ARG A 50 41.52 32.35 -68.42
N GLN A 51 41.71 33.66 -68.29
CA GLN A 51 40.73 34.67 -67.86
C GLN A 51 40.11 35.36 -69.09
N GLN A 52 38.87 35.89 -68.97
CA GLN A 52 38.44 37.32 -69.02
C GLN A 52 36.89 37.38 -69.27
N VAL A 53 35.99 37.84 -68.36
CA VAL A 53 35.58 39.23 -67.94
C VAL A 53 34.44 39.80 -68.85
N PRO A 54 33.42 40.60 -68.41
CA PRO A 54 32.47 40.55 -67.27
C PRO A 54 31.02 41.09 -67.62
N GLN A 55 30.20 41.37 -66.58
CA GLN A 55 28.98 42.23 -66.51
C GLN A 55 27.59 41.60 -66.75
N ILE A 56 26.72 41.64 -65.71
CA ILE A 56 25.71 42.70 -65.49
C ILE A 56 25.27 42.65 -64.02
N ALA A 57 25.37 43.81 -63.36
CA ALA A 57 24.92 44.08 -62.00
C ALA A 57 23.43 44.45 -61.99
N ARG A 58 22.62 43.88 -61.08
CA ARG A 58 21.37 44.53 -60.61
C ARG A 58 21.05 44.18 -59.15
N ARG A 59 21.29 45.20 -58.30
CA ARG A 59 20.56 45.64 -57.10
C ARG A 59 20.44 44.69 -55.91
N GLU A 60 21.31 44.95 -54.94
CA GLU A 60 21.01 44.78 -53.52
C GLU A 60 19.89 45.75 -53.10
N VAL A 61 18.90 45.25 -52.37
CA VAL A 61 18.01 46.05 -51.52
C VAL A 61 18.35 45.67 -50.09
N LYS A 62 18.80 46.67 -49.32
CA LYS A 62 19.10 46.56 -47.89
C LYS A 62 17.83 46.37 -47.07
N GLU A 63 17.93 45.40 -46.17
CA GLU A 63 17.38 45.31 -44.81
C GLU A 63 15.94 45.77 -44.52
N LEU A 64 15.13 44.83 -44.05
CA LEU A 64 14.27 45.05 -42.88
C LEU A 64 14.68 44.03 -41.81
N LYS A 65 15.40 44.51 -40.79
CA LYS A 65 15.59 43.79 -39.52
C LYS A 65 14.32 43.97 -38.71
N ASP A 66 13.56 42.89 -38.54
CA ASP A 66 12.59 42.80 -37.44
C ASP A 66 13.17 41.92 -36.33
N ASN A 67 13.13 42.48 -35.13
CA ASN A 67 13.73 41.95 -33.91
C ASN A 67 12.83 40.85 -33.31
N SER A 68 13.43 39.70 -32.96
CA SER A 68 12.89 38.72 -32.00
C SER A 68 14.01 37.82 -31.47
N PRO A 69 13.84 37.24 -30.27
CA PRO A 69 14.87 37.26 -29.22
C PRO A 69 15.92 36.15 -29.35
N ALA A 70 17.08 36.45 -28.78
CA ALA A 70 18.19 35.54 -28.63
C ALA A 70 17.79 34.32 -27.79
N GLY A 71 18.11 33.12 -28.29
CA GLY A 71 18.21 31.94 -27.44
C GLY A 71 17.61 30.65 -27.96
N GLU A 72 17.92 30.22 -29.19
CA GLU A 72 18.04 28.77 -29.47
C GLU A 72 18.79 28.57 -30.79
N ASN A 73 19.98 27.96 -30.74
CA ASN A 73 20.75 27.57 -31.93
C ASN A 73 20.12 26.33 -32.58
N GLY A 74 18.88 26.45 -33.04
CA GLY A 74 18.24 25.50 -33.94
C GLY A 74 18.80 25.66 -35.34
N SER A 75 20.04 25.20 -35.56
CA SER A 75 20.58 25.02 -36.90
C SER A 75 19.71 24.01 -37.65
N SER A 76 18.70 24.50 -38.36
CA SER A 76 17.91 23.73 -39.32
C SER A 76 18.86 23.24 -40.41
N LYS A 77 19.41 22.04 -40.21
CA LYS A 77 20.33 21.41 -41.14
C LYS A 77 19.51 21.03 -42.36
N LYS A 78 19.50 21.90 -43.37
CA LYS A 78 18.85 21.65 -44.66
C LYS A 78 19.51 20.45 -45.31
N VAL A 79 18.93 19.27 -45.10
CA VAL A 79 19.41 18.01 -45.68
C VAL A 79 19.21 18.12 -47.19
N LYS A 80 20.32 18.26 -47.92
CA LYS A 80 20.29 18.15 -49.39
C LYS A 80 20.05 16.69 -49.73
N LEU A 81 18.79 16.34 -49.98
CA LEU A 81 18.45 15.02 -50.47
C LEU A 81 19.06 14.84 -51.88
N SER A 82 19.70 13.69 -52.10
CA SER A 82 20.23 13.36 -53.42
C SER A 82 19.07 13.12 -54.39
N SER A 83 19.25 13.44 -55.68
CA SER A 83 18.24 13.19 -56.71
C SER A 83 17.84 11.71 -56.80
N ALA A 84 18.77 10.78 -56.50
CA ALA A 84 18.51 9.35 -56.42
C ALA A 84 17.57 8.99 -55.25
N THR A 85 17.68 9.66 -54.10
CA THR A 85 16.77 9.47 -52.96
C THR A 85 15.37 9.97 -53.26
N ILE A 86 15.23 11.07 -54.01
CA ILE A 86 13.92 11.60 -54.44
C ILE A 86 13.31 10.71 -55.52
N GLY A 87 14.14 10.09 -56.36
CA GLY A 87 13.72 9.13 -57.39
C GLY A 87 13.12 7.84 -56.84
N SER A 88 13.47 7.43 -55.60
CA SER A 88 12.93 6.21 -54.96
C SER A 88 11.61 6.44 -54.22
N TRP A 89 11.08 7.67 -54.19
CA TRP A 89 9.83 7.99 -53.51
C TRP A 89 8.64 7.37 -54.23
N GLN A 90 7.79 6.71 -53.46
CA GLN A 90 6.59 6.02 -53.94
C GLN A 90 5.39 6.95 -53.80
N PRO A 91 4.37 6.83 -54.68
CA PRO A 91 3.08 7.47 -54.41
C PRO A 91 2.49 6.93 -53.10
N LEU A 92 1.68 7.75 -52.42
CA LEU A 92 0.95 7.32 -51.23
C LEU A 92 0.16 6.03 -51.48
N SER A 93 0.20 5.11 -50.51
CA SER A 93 -0.58 3.85 -50.58
C SER A 93 -2.07 4.16 -50.58
N GLU A 94 -2.88 3.31 -51.20
CA GLU A 94 -4.34 3.52 -51.30
C GLU A 94 -4.99 3.68 -49.92
N ASN A 95 -4.62 2.84 -48.95
CA ASN A 95 -5.13 2.92 -47.58
C ASN A 95 -4.78 4.25 -46.90
N SER A 96 -3.58 4.77 -47.10
CA SER A 96 -3.19 6.07 -46.56
C SER A 96 -3.96 7.22 -47.23
N ARG A 97 -4.28 7.10 -48.52
CA ARG A 97 -5.12 8.07 -49.23
C ARG A 97 -6.55 8.07 -48.72
N LEU A 98 -7.15 6.89 -48.54
CA LEU A 98 -8.48 6.74 -47.93
C LEU A 98 -8.53 7.31 -46.51
N PHE A 99 -7.49 7.07 -45.69
CA PHE A 99 -7.40 7.66 -44.36
C PHE A 99 -7.35 9.20 -44.42
N LEU A 100 -6.50 9.77 -45.27
CA LEU A 100 -6.39 11.22 -45.44
C LEU A 100 -7.69 11.84 -45.99
N GLU A 101 -8.39 11.14 -46.90
CA GLU A 101 -9.71 11.54 -47.38
C GLU A 101 -10.73 11.59 -46.24
N ASN A 102 -10.78 10.57 -45.40
CA ASN A 102 -11.66 10.56 -44.22
C ASN A 102 -11.33 11.67 -43.21
N VAL A 103 -10.05 12.01 -43.04
CA VAL A 103 -9.64 13.14 -42.21
C VAL A 103 -10.11 14.47 -42.81
N VAL A 104 -9.95 14.66 -44.13
CA VAL A 104 -10.46 15.85 -44.82
C VAL A 104 -11.98 15.93 -44.70
N ASP A 105 -12.69 14.81 -44.84
CA ASP A 105 -14.15 14.75 -44.67
C ASP A 105 -14.59 15.09 -43.24
N SER A 106 -13.89 14.58 -42.24
CA SER A 106 -14.13 14.94 -40.84
C SER A 106 -13.93 16.44 -40.58
N VAL A 107 -12.88 17.04 -41.16
CA VAL A 107 -12.63 18.49 -41.06
C VAL A 107 -13.73 19.29 -41.78
N VAL A 108 -14.14 18.87 -42.97
CA VAL A 108 -15.25 19.51 -43.71
C VAL A 108 -16.54 19.46 -42.88
N LEU A 109 -16.87 18.31 -42.30
CA LEU A 109 -18.03 18.14 -41.42
C LEU A 109 -17.93 19.01 -40.16
N SER A 110 -16.75 19.11 -39.55
CA SER A 110 -16.48 19.95 -38.38
C SER A 110 -16.66 21.45 -38.68
N VAL A 111 -16.23 21.92 -39.85
CA VAL A 111 -16.43 23.32 -40.26
C VAL A 111 -17.89 23.59 -40.58
N LEU A 112 -18.57 22.67 -41.26
CA LEU A 112 -19.99 22.81 -41.60
C LEU A 112 -20.91 22.77 -40.37
N SER A 113 -20.54 22.03 -39.33
CA SER A 113 -21.32 21.97 -38.08
C SER A 113 -21.20 23.26 -37.26
N GLN A 114 -20.06 23.96 -37.34
CA GLN A 114 -19.83 25.24 -36.67
C GLN A 114 -20.46 26.44 -37.42
N GLN A 115 -20.70 26.30 -38.73
CA GLN A 115 -21.25 27.37 -39.55
C GLN A 115 -22.77 27.54 -39.33
N ARG A 116 -23.24 28.72 -38.90
CA ARG A 116 -24.67 28.98 -38.65
C ARG A 116 -25.43 29.49 -39.89
N GLU A 117 -24.79 30.26 -40.76
CA GLU A 117 -25.39 30.91 -41.94
C GLU A 117 -24.59 30.62 -43.23
N ARG A 118 -25.25 30.64 -44.40
CA ARG A 118 -24.63 30.38 -45.73
C ARG A 118 -23.90 29.04 -45.85
N LYS A 119 -24.46 27.98 -45.24
CA LYS A 119 -23.91 26.62 -45.28
C LYS A 119 -23.67 26.11 -46.69
N ASP A 120 -24.60 26.38 -47.61
CA ASP A 120 -24.52 25.88 -48.99
C ASP A 120 -23.32 26.45 -49.76
N ASP A 121 -23.01 27.74 -49.58
CA ASP A 121 -21.88 28.38 -50.24
C ASP A 121 -20.55 27.94 -49.61
N VAL A 122 -20.50 27.82 -48.28
CA VAL A 122 -19.34 27.29 -47.57
C VAL A 122 -19.07 25.83 -47.97
N GLN A 123 -20.12 25.02 -48.10
CA GLN A 123 -20.00 23.63 -48.55
C GLN A 123 -19.47 23.54 -49.98
N LYS A 124 -19.94 24.37 -50.91
CA LYS A 124 -19.40 24.43 -52.28
C LYS A 124 -17.90 24.75 -52.29
N HIS A 125 -17.47 25.75 -51.50
CA HIS A 125 -16.06 26.12 -51.40
C HIS A 125 -15.21 25.02 -50.74
N LEU A 126 -15.72 24.38 -49.68
CA LEU A 126 -15.05 23.27 -49.02
C LEU A 126 -14.93 22.04 -49.92
N ASN A 127 -15.94 21.74 -50.75
CA ASN A 127 -15.86 20.65 -51.73
C ASN A 127 -14.79 20.91 -52.80
N VAL A 128 -14.68 22.15 -53.31
CA VAL A 128 -13.61 22.52 -54.24
C VAL A 128 -12.23 22.38 -53.58
N LEU A 129 -12.12 22.74 -52.30
CA LEU A 129 -10.89 22.58 -51.53
C LEU A 129 -10.56 21.11 -51.29
N LYS A 130 -11.55 20.29 -50.89
CA LYS A 130 -11.43 18.83 -50.75
C LYS A 130 -10.86 18.21 -52.01
N GLU A 131 -11.47 18.47 -53.17
CA GLU A 131 -11.01 17.94 -54.46
C GLU A 131 -9.57 18.34 -54.79
N ARG A 132 -9.18 19.60 -54.49
CA ARG A 132 -7.81 20.07 -54.71
C ARG A 132 -6.82 19.35 -53.80
N VAL A 133 -7.17 19.16 -52.53
CA VAL A 133 -6.34 18.46 -51.54
C VAL A 133 -6.22 16.98 -51.89
N LEU A 134 -7.31 16.30 -52.24
CA LEU A 134 -7.29 14.90 -52.69
C LEU A 134 -6.44 14.71 -53.95
N ARG A 135 -6.50 15.66 -54.89
CA ARG A 135 -5.62 15.66 -56.07
C ARG A 135 -4.15 15.78 -55.67
N SER A 136 -3.83 16.61 -54.68
CA SER A 136 -2.46 16.75 -54.18
C SER A 136 -1.94 15.45 -53.56
N PHE A 137 -2.77 14.72 -52.80
CA PHE A 137 -2.41 13.41 -52.25
C PHE A 137 -2.15 12.35 -53.32
N LYS A 138 -2.83 12.40 -54.47
CA LYS A 138 -2.56 11.51 -55.61
C LYS A 138 -1.18 11.77 -56.24
N THR A 139 -0.75 13.03 -56.27
CA THR A 139 0.55 13.43 -56.85
C THR A 139 1.70 13.43 -55.85
N LEU A 140 1.40 13.32 -54.56
CA LEU A 140 2.38 13.39 -53.49
C LEU A 140 3.21 12.10 -53.45
N LYS A 141 4.50 12.24 -53.70
CA LYS A 141 5.47 11.16 -53.52
C LYS A 141 6.00 11.22 -52.10
N VAL A 142 6.02 10.08 -51.43
CA VAL A 142 6.53 9.93 -50.08
C VAL A 142 7.70 8.96 -50.06
N PRO A 143 8.67 9.13 -49.15
CA PRO A 143 9.74 8.16 -48.96
C PRO A 143 9.17 6.75 -48.73
N PRO A 144 9.72 5.70 -49.38
CA PRO A 144 9.24 4.34 -49.18
C PRO A 144 9.45 3.95 -47.72
N GLY A 145 8.33 3.78 -47.01
CA GLY A 145 8.31 3.40 -45.61
C GLY A 145 8.77 1.97 -45.42
N LYS A 146 10.09 1.72 -45.37
CA LYS A 146 10.63 0.55 -44.67
C LYS A 146 10.46 0.78 -43.17
N LEU A 147 9.22 0.69 -42.70
CA LEU A 147 8.89 0.85 -41.29
C LEU A 147 9.15 -0.50 -40.59
N GLY A 148 10.43 -0.87 -40.46
CA GLY A 148 10.86 -2.08 -39.76
C GLY A 148 10.35 -2.16 -38.31
N ASN A 149 9.96 -1.01 -37.74
CA ASN A 149 9.35 -0.88 -36.42
C ASN A 149 7.92 -1.48 -36.34
N LEU A 150 7.21 -1.63 -37.47
CA LEU A 150 5.87 -2.23 -37.48
C LEU A 150 5.87 -3.70 -37.09
N LYS A 151 6.99 -4.42 -37.32
CA LYS A 151 7.09 -5.84 -36.96
C LYS A 151 6.94 -6.07 -35.45
N ASN A 152 7.35 -5.07 -34.65
CA ASN A 152 7.23 -5.12 -33.20
C ASN A 152 5.82 -4.77 -32.71
N ILE A 153 4.95 -4.17 -33.54
CA ILE A 153 3.59 -3.80 -33.15
C ILE A 153 2.74 -5.04 -32.93
N LEU A 154 2.87 -6.06 -33.80
CA LEU A 154 2.11 -7.30 -33.64
C LEU A 154 2.51 -8.04 -32.35
N SER A 155 3.81 -8.11 -32.04
CA SER A 155 4.27 -8.70 -30.77
C SER A 155 3.82 -7.89 -29.56
N LEU A 156 3.81 -6.56 -29.67
CA LEU A 156 3.33 -5.68 -28.61
C LEU A 156 1.83 -5.87 -28.37
N GLN A 157 1.04 -5.94 -29.45
CA GLN A 157 -0.40 -6.19 -29.39
C GLN A 157 -0.72 -7.56 -28.77
N MET A 158 0.04 -8.61 -29.10
CA MET A 158 -0.14 -9.93 -28.49
C MET A 158 0.21 -9.92 -27.00
N ALA A 159 1.29 -9.24 -26.62
CA ALA A 159 1.67 -9.09 -25.20
C ALA A 159 0.64 -8.28 -24.42
N GLU A 160 0.11 -7.20 -25.00
CA GLU A 160 -0.97 -6.39 -24.43
C GLU A 160 -2.25 -7.21 -24.24
N LYS A 161 -2.62 -8.02 -25.25
CA LYS A 161 -3.79 -8.91 -25.14
C LYS A 161 -3.61 -9.96 -24.05
N GLN A 162 -2.43 -10.58 -23.95
CA GLN A 162 -2.14 -11.56 -22.91
C GLN A 162 -2.20 -10.90 -21.52
N MET A 163 -1.62 -9.70 -21.37
CA MET A 163 -1.70 -8.95 -20.13
C MET A 163 -3.15 -8.62 -19.77
N LEU A 164 -3.97 -8.22 -20.75
CA LEU A 164 -5.38 -7.94 -20.55
C LEU A 164 -6.14 -9.18 -20.05
N GLU A 165 -5.91 -10.34 -20.65
CA GLU A 165 -6.52 -11.62 -20.25
C GLU A 165 -6.14 -11.98 -18.81
N THR A 166 -4.85 -11.90 -18.45
CA THR A 166 -4.42 -12.16 -17.06
C THR A 166 -4.98 -11.15 -16.07
N ASN A 167 -5.20 -9.90 -16.49
CA ASN A 167 -5.80 -8.88 -15.64
C ASN A 167 -7.29 -9.20 -15.41
N GLU A 168 -8.02 -9.58 -16.46
CA GLU A 168 -9.40 -10.02 -16.36
C GLU A 168 -9.56 -11.22 -15.41
N GLU A 169 -8.69 -12.23 -15.52
CA GLU A 169 -8.65 -13.36 -14.59
C GLU A 169 -8.41 -12.89 -13.14
N SER A 170 -7.46 -11.98 -12.93
CA SER A 170 -7.16 -11.43 -11.60
C SER A 170 -8.33 -10.60 -11.03
N LEU A 171 -9.06 -9.88 -11.89
CA LEU A 171 -10.25 -9.14 -11.48
C LEU A 171 -11.35 -10.08 -11.02
N VAL A 172 -11.55 -11.19 -11.72
CA VAL A 172 -12.52 -12.23 -11.32
C VAL A 172 -12.13 -12.82 -9.97
N GLN A 173 -10.86 -13.15 -9.76
CA GLN A 173 -10.35 -13.65 -8.47
C GLN A 173 -10.59 -12.64 -7.33
N LEU A 174 -10.26 -11.37 -7.55
CA LEU A 174 -10.51 -10.31 -6.57
C LEU A 174 -12.00 -10.15 -6.26
N GLN A 175 -12.87 -10.27 -7.26
CA GLN A 175 -14.32 -10.21 -7.06
C GLN A 175 -14.82 -11.39 -6.23
N GLU A 176 -14.27 -12.59 -6.44
CA GLU A 176 -14.57 -13.77 -5.63
C GLU A 176 -14.11 -13.58 -4.19
N GLU A 177 -12.89 -13.09 -3.97
CA GLU A 177 -12.35 -12.79 -2.63
C GLU A 177 -13.20 -11.74 -1.89
N ILE A 178 -13.65 -10.69 -2.57
CA ILE A 178 -14.55 -9.69 -1.99
C ILE A 178 -15.87 -10.34 -1.57
N THR A 179 -16.46 -11.15 -2.45
CA THR A 179 -17.73 -11.82 -2.16
C THR A 179 -17.60 -12.80 -0.98
N ASP A 180 -16.48 -13.51 -0.88
CA ASP A 180 -16.18 -14.39 0.25
C ASP A 180 -15.98 -13.61 1.55
N ALA A 181 -15.29 -12.47 1.50
CA ALA A 181 -15.11 -11.58 2.64
C ALA A 181 -16.43 -10.99 3.11
N GLU A 182 -17.32 -10.57 2.19
CA GLU A 182 -18.68 -10.11 2.49
C GLU A 182 -19.48 -11.20 3.21
N ARG A 183 -19.53 -12.43 2.66
CA ARG A 183 -20.23 -13.54 3.33
C ARG A 183 -19.65 -13.87 4.71
N SER A 184 -18.34 -13.69 4.90
CA SER A 184 -17.70 -13.86 6.20
C SER A 184 -18.11 -12.75 7.17
N ALA A 185 -18.17 -11.50 6.71
CA ALA A 185 -18.62 -10.35 7.48
C ALA A 185 -20.09 -10.52 7.92
N ASP A 186 -20.97 -10.95 7.02
CA ASP A 186 -22.39 -11.22 7.32
C ASP A 186 -22.54 -12.26 8.44
N ARG A 187 -21.77 -13.37 8.38
CA ARG A 187 -21.78 -14.40 9.44
C ARG A 187 -21.29 -13.85 10.78
N ILE A 188 -20.27 -12.99 10.75
CA ILE A 188 -19.78 -12.33 11.96
C ILE A 188 -20.86 -11.40 12.51
N GLU A 189 -21.54 -10.63 11.68
CA GLU A 189 -22.64 -9.75 12.08
C GLU A 189 -23.79 -10.54 12.73
N GLU A 190 -24.23 -11.64 12.11
CA GLU A 190 -25.22 -12.55 12.69
C GLU A 190 -24.77 -13.05 14.07
N SER A 191 -23.50 -13.45 14.21
CA SER A 191 -22.95 -13.91 15.49
C SER A 191 -22.94 -12.81 16.56
N VAL A 192 -22.63 -11.57 16.17
CA VAL A 192 -22.64 -10.40 17.05
C VAL A 192 -24.06 -10.11 17.51
N GLN A 193 -25.05 -10.14 16.62
CA GLN A 193 -26.46 -9.96 16.97
C GLN A 193 -26.95 -11.05 17.95
N GLN A 194 -26.59 -12.32 17.71
CA GLN A 194 -26.91 -13.41 18.63
C GLN A 194 -26.30 -13.23 20.02
N LEU A 195 -25.03 -12.79 20.08
CA LEU A 195 -24.36 -12.52 21.34
C LEU A 195 -24.97 -11.32 22.07
N GLN A 196 -25.31 -10.24 21.36
CA GLN A 196 -26.01 -9.09 21.93
C GLN A 196 -27.36 -9.51 22.54
N TYR A 197 -28.14 -10.33 21.84
CA TYR A 197 -29.39 -10.86 22.37
C TYR A 197 -29.16 -11.68 23.65
N LYS A 198 -28.18 -12.59 23.65
CA LYS A 198 -27.82 -13.38 24.85
C LYS A 198 -27.41 -12.48 26.02
N ILE A 199 -26.60 -11.46 25.78
CA ILE A 199 -26.20 -10.49 26.81
C ILE A 199 -27.42 -9.76 27.37
N GLN A 200 -28.36 -9.35 26.52
CA GLN A 200 -29.59 -8.69 26.96
C GLN A 200 -30.46 -9.61 27.83
N VAL A 201 -30.62 -10.87 27.43
CA VAL A 201 -31.36 -11.88 28.22
C VAL A 201 -30.69 -12.10 29.58
N LEU A 202 -29.37 -12.31 29.61
CA LEU A 202 -28.62 -12.50 30.85
C LEU A 202 -28.67 -11.27 31.75
N LYS A 203 -28.65 -10.07 31.17
CA LYS A 203 -28.78 -8.82 31.93
C LYS A 203 -30.15 -8.74 32.61
N ASN A 204 -31.22 -9.09 31.92
CA ASN A 204 -32.56 -9.12 32.51
C ASN A 204 -32.66 -10.17 33.63
N GLN A 205 -32.08 -11.36 33.43
CA GLN A 205 -32.05 -12.41 34.46
C GLN A 205 -31.28 -11.94 35.70
N LEU A 206 -30.09 -11.36 35.50
CA LEU A 206 -29.28 -10.82 36.60
C LEU A 206 -30.03 -9.74 37.38
N GLU A 207 -30.78 -8.88 36.70
CA GLU A 207 -31.58 -7.84 37.36
C GLU A 207 -32.75 -8.42 38.17
N GLU A 208 -33.40 -9.48 37.70
CA GLU A 208 -34.41 -10.20 38.48
C GLU A 208 -33.80 -10.92 39.69
N ASP A 209 -32.67 -11.62 39.49
CA ASP A 209 -31.95 -12.29 40.58
C ASP A 209 -31.47 -11.27 41.64
N GLU A 210 -31.03 -10.08 41.22
CA GLU A 210 -30.64 -9.01 42.13
C GLU A 210 -31.85 -8.46 42.91
N LYS A 211 -33.01 -8.32 42.27
CA LYS A 211 -34.25 -7.94 42.97
C LYS A 211 -34.67 -8.99 43.99
N GLU A 212 -34.56 -10.28 43.66
CA GLU A 212 -34.85 -11.38 44.59
C GLU A 212 -33.87 -11.38 45.76
N ALA A 213 -32.57 -11.29 45.49
CA ALA A 213 -31.54 -11.19 46.52
C ALA A 213 -31.79 -9.97 47.43
N ARG A 214 -32.10 -8.80 46.86
CA ARG A 214 -32.44 -7.59 47.64
C ARG A 214 -33.65 -7.80 48.54
N LYS A 215 -34.67 -8.56 48.12
CA LYS A 215 -35.81 -8.90 49.00
C LYS A 215 -35.36 -9.76 50.18
N VAL A 216 -34.58 -10.82 49.93
CA VAL A 216 -34.03 -11.69 50.99
C VAL A 216 -33.16 -10.88 51.98
N PHE A 217 -32.35 -9.96 51.48
CA PHE A 217 -31.52 -9.10 52.33
C PHE A 217 -32.30 -7.99 53.05
N GLN A 218 -33.40 -7.47 52.47
CA GLN A 218 -34.26 -6.46 53.11
C GLN A 218 -35.21 -7.04 54.17
N GLU A 219 -35.70 -8.27 54.00
CA GLU A 219 -36.44 -8.98 55.05
C GLU A 219 -35.58 -9.26 56.29
N ASN A 220 -34.25 -9.26 56.14
CA ASN A 220 -33.28 -9.49 57.21
C ASN A 220 -32.75 -8.20 57.84
N GLY A 221 -33.61 -7.18 58.04
CA GLY A 221 -33.28 -6.01 58.87
C GLY A 221 -32.87 -6.39 60.30
N SER A 222 -33.23 -7.60 60.73
CA SER A 222 -32.66 -8.32 61.86
C SER A 222 -31.82 -9.47 61.29
N GLY A 223 -30.49 -9.36 61.31
CA GLY A 223 -29.60 -10.33 60.65
C GLY A 223 -29.93 -11.77 60.99
N ALA A 224 -29.75 -12.69 60.03
CA ALA A 224 -29.94 -14.17 59.96
C ALA A 224 -30.75 -14.93 61.05
N LEU A 225 -30.66 -14.53 62.31
CA LEU A 225 -31.34 -15.05 63.49
C LEU A 225 -32.54 -14.20 63.95
N HIS A 226 -32.93 -13.18 63.18
CA HIS A 226 -33.97 -12.21 63.55
C HIS A 226 -33.84 -11.62 64.96
N LEU A 227 -32.61 -11.34 65.39
CA LEU A 227 -32.36 -10.87 66.74
C LEU A 227 -32.60 -9.35 66.86
N PRO A 228 -33.17 -8.89 67.99
CA PRO A 228 -33.19 -7.48 68.32
C PRO A 228 -31.75 -6.94 68.30
N GLU A 229 -31.55 -5.78 67.68
CA GLU A 229 -30.25 -5.12 67.73
C GLU A 229 -29.85 -4.88 69.18
N LEU A 230 -28.69 -5.41 69.58
CA LEU A 230 -28.18 -5.20 70.92
C LEU A 230 -27.91 -3.71 71.12
N PRO A 231 -28.34 -3.13 72.25
CA PRO A 231 -28.11 -1.72 72.51
C PRO A 231 -26.62 -1.35 72.46
N LYS A 232 -26.30 -0.19 71.89
CA LYS A 232 -24.91 0.30 71.73
C LYS A 232 -24.11 0.35 73.06
N HIS A 233 -24.79 0.50 74.20
CA HIS A 233 -24.16 0.47 75.52
C HIS A 233 -23.57 -0.90 75.89
N SER A 234 -24.09 -1.99 75.32
CA SER A 234 -23.57 -3.34 75.56
C SER A 234 -22.17 -3.55 74.95
N PHE A 235 -21.85 -2.78 73.90
CA PHE A 235 -20.52 -2.74 73.27
C PHE A 235 -19.59 -1.69 73.89
N GLN A 236 -20.10 -0.91 74.84
CA GLN A 236 -19.42 0.21 75.50
C GLN A 236 -19.20 -0.03 76.99
N ALA A 237 -19.46 -1.26 77.46
CA ALA A 237 -19.11 -1.66 78.81
C ALA A 237 -17.58 -1.52 78.97
N PRO A 238 -17.08 -0.76 79.96
CA PRO A 238 -15.66 -0.68 80.25
C PRO A 238 -15.12 -2.10 80.42
N THR A 239 -14.00 -2.41 79.76
CA THR A 239 -13.36 -3.72 79.94
C THR A 239 -12.99 -3.86 81.42
N LEU A 240 -13.04 -5.08 81.97
CA LEU A 240 -12.69 -5.35 83.38
C LEU A 240 -11.36 -4.70 83.80
N GLN A 241 -10.41 -4.61 82.86
CA GLN A 241 -9.12 -3.95 83.02
C GLN A 241 -9.24 -2.44 83.32
N GLU A 242 -10.13 -1.71 82.64
CA GLU A 242 -10.40 -0.29 82.89
C GLU A 242 -11.09 -0.08 84.24
N GLU A 243 -11.90 -1.05 84.68
CA GLU A 243 -12.60 -0.99 85.97
C GLU A 243 -11.66 -1.29 87.14
N ILE A 244 -10.73 -2.24 86.98
CA ILE A 244 -9.65 -2.50 87.95
C ILE A 244 -8.77 -1.27 88.14
N LEU A 245 -8.50 -0.49 87.09
CA LEU A 245 -7.76 0.77 87.18
C LEU A 245 -8.56 1.88 87.90
N LYS A 246 -9.88 1.78 88.05
CA LYS A 246 -10.69 2.77 88.79
C LYS A 246 -10.77 2.49 90.30
N VAL A 247 -10.24 1.36 90.78
CA VAL A 247 -10.27 0.98 92.20
C VAL A 247 -9.29 1.85 93.01
N LYS A 248 -9.74 2.46 94.12
CA LYS A 248 -8.94 3.40 94.94
C LYS A 248 -7.66 2.79 95.56
N ASN A 249 -7.61 1.47 95.77
CA ASN A 249 -6.49 0.78 96.42
C ASN A 249 -5.73 -0.14 95.45
N GLN A 250 -5.32 0.39 94.29
CA GLN A 250 -4.62 -0.37 93.24
C GLN A 250 -3.37 -1.10 93.75
N LYS A 251 -2.56 -0.43 94.59
CA LYS A 251 -1.29 -0.98 95.11
C LYS A 251 -1.51 -2.13 96.08
N GLY A 252 -2.54 -2.05 96.92
CA GLY A 252 -2.92 -3.13 97.83
C GLY A 252 -3.40 -4.35 97.06
N LEU A 253 -4.34 -4.13 96.13
CA LEU A 253 -4.88 -5.20 95.29
C LEU A 253 -3.77 -5.90 94.48
N LEU A 254 -2.82 -5.15 93.90
CA LEU A 254 -1.71 -5.74 93.15
C LEU A 254 -0.79 -6.59 94.05
N LYS A 255 -0.58 -6.17 95.29
CA LYS A 255 0.22 -6.93 96.26
C LYS A 255 -0.48 -8.22 96.68
N ASP A 256 -1.78 -8.15 96.89
CA ASP A 256 -2.60 -9.31 97.25
C ASP A 256 -2.73 -10.28 96.08
N MET A 257 -2.94 -9.79 94.86
CA MET A 257 -2.91 -10.61 93.64
C MET A 257 -1.57 -11.29 93.45
N ASN A 258 -0.46 -10.57 93.66
CA ASN A 258 0.86 -11.19 93.57
C ASN A 258 1.07 -12.23 94.69
N ALA A 259 0.59 -11.98 95.91
CA ALA A 259 0.65 -12.96 97.00
C ALA A 259 -0.17 -14.22 96.67
N ILE A 260 -1.37 -14.07 96.11
CA ILE A 260 -2.23 -15.16 95.65
C ILE A 260 -1.56 -15.90 94.48
N GLN A 261 -0.94 -15.20 93.54
CA GLN A 261 -0.24 -15.79 92.41
C GLN A 261 0.99 -16.61 92.84
N GLN A 262 1.66 -16.16 93.91
CA GLN A 262 2.80 -16.88 94.48
C GLN A 262 2.41 -17.97 95.47
N SER A 263 1.13 -18.06 95.86
CA SER A 263 0.63 -19.06 96.80
C SER A 263 0.83 -20.48 96.27
N ALA A 264 1.09 -21.41 97.19
CA ALA A 264 1.26 -22.82 96.85
C ALA A 264 -0.03 -23.41 96.27
N ASP A 265 -1.20 -22.97 96.78
CA ASP A 265 -2.50 -23.47 96.36
C ASP A 265 -2.80 -23.16 94.90
N LEU A 266 -2.54 -21.92 94.45
CA LEU A 266 -2.74 -21.57 93.04
C LEU A 266 -1.76 -22.28 92.12
N LYS A 267 -0.49 -22.43 92.53
CA LYS A 267 0.52 -23.19 91.76
C LYS A 267 0.14 -24.66 91.64
N ASN A 268 -0.40 -25.25 92.71
CA ASN A 268 -0.90 -26.62 92.70
C ASN A 268 -2.10 -26.78 91.77
N LEU A 269 -3.04 -25.82 91.78
CA LEU A 269 -4.18 -25.81 90.87
C LEU A 269 -3.74 -25.64 89.40
N LEU A 270 -2.79 -24.75 89.13
CA LEU A 270 -2.29 -24.52 87.77
C LEU A 270 -1.59 -25.77 87.22
N ASN A 271 -0.75 -26.42 88.04
CA ASN A 271 -0.09 -27.68 87.68
C ASN A 271 -1.10 -28.83 87.50
N LEU A 272 -2.20 -28.84 88.27
CA LEU A 272 -3.28 -29.79 88.05
C LEU A 272 -3.96 -29.56 86.70
N ILE A 273 -4.28 -28.30 86.36
CA ILE A 273 -4.88 -27.94 85.07
C ILE A 273 -3.95 -28.31 83.92
N GLU A 274 -2.66 -27.99 84.03
CA GLU A 274 -1.64 -28.33 83.04
C GLU A 274 -1.55 -29.85 82.83
N LYS A 275 -1.46 -30.64 83.90
CA LYS A 275 -1.49 -32.11 83.82
C LYS A 275 -2.79 -32.67 83.26
N THR A 276 -3.93 -32.02 83.51
CA THR A 276 -5.19 -32.45 82.89
C THR A 276 -5.21 -32.13 81.40
N TYR A 277 -4.64 -31.00 80.98
CA TYR A 277 -4.53 -30.63 79.57
C TYR A 277 -3.59 -31.58 78.81
N GLU A 278 -2.41 -31.88 79.35
CA GLU A 278 -1.49 -32.87 78.76
C GLU A 278 -2.16 -34.24 78.57
N LYS A 279 -3.02 -34.65 79.51
CA LYS A 279 -3.77 -35.90 79.41
C LYS A 279 -4.90 -35.86 78.39
N VAL A 280 -5.51 -34.69 78.15
CA VAL A 280 -6.58 -34.52 77.18
C VAL A 280 -6.03 -34.43 75.75
N ASP A 281 -4.85 -33.84 75.54
CA ASP A 281 -4.18 -33.79 74.24
C ASP A 281 -3.52 -35.13 73.81
N LEU A 282 -3.45 -36.11 74.72
CA LEU A 282 -2.98 -37.48 74.44
C LEU A 282 -4.14 -38.47 74.11
N LEU A 283 -5.39 -38.00 74.06
CA LEU A 283 -6.59 -38.73 73.61
C LEU A 283 -6.92 -38.40 72.16
#